data_AF-A0A2N3F9F6-F1
#
_entry.id   AF-A0A2N3F9F6-F1
#
_cell.length_a   1.000
_cell.length_b   1.000
_cell.length_c   1.000
_cell.angle_alpha   90.00
_cell.angle_beta   90.00
_cell.angle_gamma   90.00
#
_symmetry.space_group_name_H-M   'P 1'
#
loop_
_entity.id
_entity.type
_entity.pdbx_description
1 polymer ?
#
loop_
_entity_poly.entity_id
_entity_poly.type
_entity_poly.pdbx_seq_one_letter_code
_entity_poly.pdbx_strand_id
1 'polypeptide(L)'
;MGWVSQVQDAIEAFRRAWLGSRRGRDILIRLLGIAVLVVAIAWVASFGRSVTVPDVEGMSVHSAVKKLNEAGLPIEADGAYGIVIKQRPPAGERWYQWQDLTLTYEYGGEELVISGG
;
A
#
# COMPACT_ATOMS: atom_id res chain seq x y z
N MET A 1 -44.12 -7.69 21.92
CA MET A 1 -43.22 -7.67 20.75
C MET A 1 -42.42 -8.98 20.71
N GLY A 2 -42.98 -10.05 20.14
CA GLY A 2 -42.41 -11.42 20.18
C GLY A 2 -41.38 -11.76 19.09
N TRP A 3 -40.98 -10.79 18.26
CA TRP A 3 -40.05 -11.03 17.15
C TRP A 3 -38.60 -11.20 17.59
N VAL A 4 -38.22 -10.67 18.77
CA VAL A 4 -36.83 -10.77 19.29
C VAL A 4 -36.55 -12.17 19.82
N SER A 5 -37.51 -12.82 20.49
CA SER A 5 -37.35 -14.18 20.98
C SER A 5 -37.29 -15.20 19.84
N GLN A 6 -38.11 -15.03 18.78
CA GLN A 6 -38.02 -15.88 17.58
C GLN A 6 -36.66 -15.80 16.89
N VAL A 7 -36.07 -14.60 16.83
CA VAL A 7 -34.73 -14.42 16.26
C VAL A 7 -33.67 -15.07 17.15
N GLN A 8 -33.78 -14.92 18.48
CA GLN A 8 -32.83 -15.54 19.41
C GLN A 8 -32.95 -17.07 19.44
N ASP A 9 -34.16 -17.62 19.41
CA ASP A 9 -34.43 -19.05 19.34
C ASP A 9 -33.91 -19.64 18.02
N ALA A 10 -34.04 -18.90 16.91
CA ALA A 10 -33.47 -19.30 15.62
C ALA A 10 -31.94 -19.28 15.63
N ILE A 11 -31.31 -18.27 16.25
CA ILE A 11 -29.85 -18.17 16.43
C ILE A 11 -29.34 -19.31 17.33
N GLU A 12 -30.06 -19.64 18.39
CA GLU A 12 -29.71 -20.73 19.30
C GLU A 12 -29.95 -22.11 18.69
N ALA A 13 -31.03 -22.29 17.94
CA ALA A 13 -31.29 -23.51 17.18
C ALA A 13 -30.21 -23.73 16.12
N PHE A 14 -29.77 -22.67 15.44
CA PHE A 14 -28.65 -22.72 14.50
C PHE A 14 -27.33 -23.09 15.20
N ARG A 15 -27.04 -22.46 16.35
CA ARG A 15 -25.87 -22.76 17.19
C ARG A 15 -25.87 -24.21 17.68
N ARG A 16 -27.00 -24.74 18.13
CA ARG A 16 -27.15 -26.13 18.62
C ARG A 16 -27.13 -27.15 17.48
N ALA A 17 -27.76 -26.86 16.35
CA ALA A 17 -27.88 -27.79 15.23
C ALA A 17 -26.57 -27.96 14.44
N TRP A 18 -25.74 -26.92 14.36
CA TRP A 18 -24.59 -26.93 13.46
C TRP A 18 -23.23 -27.16 14.14
N LEU A 19 -23.08 -26.87 15.45
CA LEU A 19 -21.84 -27.15 16.21
C LEU A 19 -21.71 -28.60 16.73
N GLY A 20 -22.73 -29.45 16.53
CA GLY A 20 -22.78 -30.81 17.11
C GLY A 20 -22.07 -31.92 16.31
N SER A 21 -21.74 -31.69 15.03
CA SER A 21 -21.15 -32.71 14.14
C SER A 21 -19.69 -32.40 13.82
N ARG A 22 -18.80 -33.40 13.99
CA ARG A 22 -17.38 -33.31 13.58
C ARG A 22 -17.24 -32.84 12.12
N ARG A 23 -18.13 -33.30 11.23
CA ARG A 23 -18.10 -32.95 9.80
C ARG A 23 -18.49 -31.48 9.52
N GLY A 24 -19.43 -30.91 10.29
CA GLY A 24 -19.82 -29.50 10.14
C GLY A 24 -18.73 -28.54 10.60
N ARG A 25 -18.07 -28.89 11.73
CA ARG A 25 -16.90 -28.17 12.23
C ARG A 25 -15.71 -28.25 11.28
N ASP A 26 -15.47 -29.39 10.63
CA ASP A 26 -14.38 -29.52 9.65
C ASP A 26 -14.62 -28.67 8.40
N ILE A 27 -15.87 -28.59 7.91
CA ILE A 27 -16.24 -27.69 6.79
C ILE A 27 -16.01 -26.23 7.18
N LEU A 28 -16.41 -25.83 8.39
CA LEU A 28 -16.13 -24.49 8.91
C LEU A 28 -14.65 -24.16 8.96
N ILE A 29 -13.83 -25.05 9.54
CA ILE A 29 -12.39 -24.83 9.67
C ILE A 29 -11.75 -24.69 8.28
N ARG A 30 -12.18 -25.49 7.30
CA ARG A 30 -11.70 -25.39 5.92
C ARG A 30 -12.12 -24.07 5.27
N LEU A 31 -13.37 -23.66 5.41
CA LEU A 31 -13.84 -22.38 4.86
C LEU A 31 -13.12 -21.20 5.50
N LEU A 32 -12.92 -21.24 6.82
CA LEU A 32 -12.15 -20.23 7.54
C LEU A 32 -10.68 -20.21 7.08
N GLY A 33 -10.06 -21.38 6.91
CA GLY A 33 -8.70 -21.50 6.38
C GLY A 33 -8.58 -20.93 4.97
N ILE A 34 -9.54 -21.22 4.08
CA ILE A 34 -9.61 -20.62 2.74
C ILE A 34 -9.79 -19.10 2.82
N ALA A 35 -10.67 -18.60 3.69
CA ALA A 35 -10.87 -17.16 3.86
C ALA A 35 -9.59 -16.46 4.32
N VAL A 36 -8.88 -17.02 5.31
CA VAL A 36 -7.59 -16.50 5.78
C VAL A 36 -6.54 -16.54 4.65
N LEU A 37 -6.51 -17.62 3.86
CA LEU A 37 -5.60 -17.74 2.72
C LEU A 37 -5.88 -16.67 1.65
N VAL A 38 -7.15 -16.42 1.33
CA VAL A 38 -7.55 -15.35 0.38
C VAL A 38 -7.11 -13.98 0.88
N VAL A 39 -7.30 -13.69 2.17
CA VAL A 39 -6.84 -12.43 2.78
C VAL A 39 -5.31 -12.31 2.72
N ALA A 40 -4.57 -13.40 3.00
CA ALA A 40 -3.11 -13.39 2.92
C ALA A 40 -2.60 -13.16 1.50
N ILE A 41 -3.22 -13.79 0.49
CA ILE A 41 -2.86 -13.58 -0.93
C ILE A 41 -3.13 -12.13 -1.34
N ALA A 42 -4.28 -11.57 -0.96
CA ALA A 42 -4.61 -10.18 -1.23
C ALA A 42 -3.61 -9.22 -0.57
N TRP A 43 -3.19 -9.52 0.66
CA TRP A 43 -2.17 -8.74 1.38
C TRP A 43 -0.81 -8.78 0.68
N VAL A 44 -0.34 -9.95 0.27
CA VAL A 44 0.93 -10.10 -0.47
C VAL A 44 0.89 -9.39 -1.83
N ALA A 45 -0.24 -9.47 -2.55
CA ALA A 45 -0.40 -8.81 -3.84
C ALA A 45 -0.29 -7.28 -3.76
N SER A 46 -0.57 -6.67 -2.59
CA SER A 46 -0.40 -5.23 -2.38
C SER A 46 1.07 -4.79 -2.32
N PHE A 47 2.03 -5.69 -2.10
CA PHE A 47 3.47 -5.38 -2.02
C PHE A 47 4.20 -5.54 -3.36
N GLY A 48 3.50 -5.59 -4.50
CA GLY A 48 4.09 -6.04 -5.77
C GLY A 48 4.35 -4.99 -6.85
N ARG A 49 3.99 -3.72 -6.63
CA ARG A 49 3.97 -2.75 -7.74
C ARG A 49 5.26 -1.94 -7.80
N SER A 50 6.20 -2.41 -8.61
CA SER A 50 7.35 -1.59 -9.02
C SER A 50 6.94 -0.62 -10.13
N VAL A 51 7.47 0.59 -10.11
CA VAL A 51 7.29 1.61 -11.15
C VAL A 51 8.63 1.93 -11.79
N THR A 52 8.59 2.49 -13.00
CA THR A 52 9.83 2.96 -13.67
C THR A 52 10.12 4.37 -13.21
N VAL A 53 11.34 4.60 -12.73
CA VAL A 53 11.76 5.91 -12.20
C VAL A 53 11.83 6.92 -13.36
N PRO A 54 11.07 8.02 -13.31
CA PRO A 54 11.16 9.06 -14.32
C PRO A 54 12.47 9.84 -14.18
N ASP A 55 12.97 10.33 -15.31
CA ASP A 55 14.06 11.31 -15.32
C ASP A 55 13.53 12.68 -14.87
N VAL A 56 14.14 13.23 -13.83
CA VAL A 56 13.84 14.54 -13.23
C VAL A 56 15.08 15.41 -13.07
N GLU A 57 16.26 14.95 -13.50
CA GLU A 57 17.46 15.78 -13.47
C GLU A 57 17.30 16.99 -14.40
N GLY A 58 17.75 18.16 -13.96
CA GLY A 58 17.56 19.43 -14.65
C GLY A 58 16.15 20.02 -14.52
N MET A 59 15.18 19.33 -13.89
CA MET A 59 13.85 19.88 -13.63
C MET A 59 13.87 20.77 -12.38
N SER A 60 12.92 21.71 -12.31
CA SER A 60 12.65 22.40 -11.04
C SER A 60 12.17 21.40 -9.98
N VAL A 61 12.52 21.61 -8.71
CA VAL A 61 12.09 20.74 -7.60
C VAL A 61 10.56 20.54 -7.61
N HIS A 62 9.79 21.61 -7.83
CA HIS A 62 8.33 21.53 -7.91
C HIS A 62 7.84 20.60 -9.04
N SER A 63 8.42 20.73 -10.24
CA SER A 63 8.06 19.86 -11.38
C SER A 63 8.52 18.42 -11.17
N ALA A 64 9.70 18.22 -10.59
CA ALA A 64 10.26 16.91 -10.30
C ALA A 64 9.39 16.13 -9.31
N VAL A 65 9.02 16.78 -8.21
CA VAL A 65 8.14 16.23 -7.17
C VAL A 65 6.78 15.84 -7.76
N LYS A 66 6.18 16.72 -8.57
CA LYS A 66 4.91 16.42 -9.25
C LYS A 66 5.03 15.17 -10.14
N LYS A 67 6.08 15.09 -10.98
CA LYS A 67 6.29 13.97 -11.90
C LYS A 67 6.55 12.65 -11.18
N LEU A 68 7.29 12.67 -10.08
CA LEU A 68 7.54 11.49 -9.24
C LEU A 68 6.25 11.01 -8.55
N ASN A 69 5.49 11.93 -7.96
CA ASN A 69 4.20 11.61 -7.34
C ASN A 69 3.20 11.03 -8.35
N GLU A 70 3.12 11.59 -9.56
CA GLU A 70 2.29 11.06 -10.65
C GLU A 70 2.74 9.67 -11.10
N ALA A 71 4.03 9.36 -11.01
CA ALA A 71 4.60 8.04 -11.29
C ALA A 71 4.43 7.03 -10.15
N GLY A 72 3.82 7.42 -9.02
CA GLY A 72 3.66 6.57 -7.84
C GLY A 72 4.90 6.45 -6.98
N LEU A 73 5.82 7.42 -7.07
CA LEU A 73 7.00 7.56 -6.22
C LEU A 73 6.79 8.75 -5.28
N PRO A 74 6.24 8.53 -4.07
CA PRO A 74 5.90 9.61 -3.16
C PRO A 74 7.15 10.36 -2.70
N ILE A 75 7.15 11.69 -2.86
CA ILE A 75 8.18 12.56 -2.29
C ILE A 75 7.56 13.89 -1.87
N GLU A 76 7.94 14.34 -0.68
CA GLU A 76 7.51 15.61 -0.11
C GLU A 76 8.65 16.61 -0.13
N ALA A 77 8.36 17.84 -0.51
CA ALA A 77 9.34 18.90 -0.71
C ALA A 77 8.72 20.26 -0.35
N ASP A 78 8.25 20.36 0.89
CA ASP A 78 7.53 21.55 1.37
C ASP A 78 8.43 22.79 1.34
N GLY A 79 8.02 23.77 0.54
CA GLY A 79 8.75 25.03 0.39
C GLY A 79 10.12 24.90 -0.28
N ALA A 80 10.44 23.76 -0.91
CA ALA A 80 11.69 23.58 -1.62
C ALA A 80 11.64 24.22 -3.00
N TYR A 81 12.64 25.05 -3.28
CA TYR A 81 12.87 25.68 -4.57
C TYR A 81 14.27 25.32 -5.05
N GLY A 82 14.50 25.36 -6.36
CA GLY A 82 15.78 25.01 -6.96
C GLY A 82 15.66 24.10 -8.16
N ILE A 83 16.81 23.65 -8.66
CA ILE A 83 16.93 22.73 -9.79
C ILE A 83 17.51 21.41 -9.29
N VAL A 84 16.88 20.29 -9.66
CA VAL A 84 17.40 18.96 -9.36
C VAL A 84 18.67 18.76 -10.16
N ILE A 85 19.78 18.50 -9.46
CA ILE A 85 21.08 18.24 -10.09
C ILE A 85 21.44 16.75 -10.05
N LYS A 86 20.75 15.97 -9.21
CA LYS A 86 20.95 14.52 -9.12
C LYS A 86 19.71 13.83 -8.58
N GLN A 87 19.42 12.66 -9.11
CA GLN A 87 18.40 11.76 -8.56
C GLN A 87 18.97 10.39 -8.17
N ARG A 88 18.41 9.79 -7.14
CA ARG A 88 18.63 8.39 -6.77
C ARG A 88 17.31 7.77 -6.33
N PRO A 89 16.88 6.64 -6.90
CA PRO A 89 17.50 5.86 -7.99
C PRO A 89 17.64 6.61 -9.33
N PRO A 90 18.57 6.18 -10.21
CA PRO A 90 18.70 6.70 -11.56
C PRO A 90 17.43 6.49 -12.39
N ALA A 91 17.26 7.35 -13.40
CA ALA A 91 16.14 7.27 -14.33
C ALA A 91 16.11 5.92 -15.07
N GLY A 92 14.91 5.39 -15.31
CA GLY A 92 14.69 4.13 -16.01
C GLY A 92 14.85 2.88 -15.14
N GLU A 93 15.30 3.01 -13.89
CA GLU A 93 15.37 1.88 -12.97
C GLU A 93 13.97 1.42 -12.53
N ARG A 94 13.81 0.12 -12.30
CA ARG A 94 12.60 -0.40 -11.66
C ARG A 94 12.73 -0.23 -10.16
N TRP A 95 11.85 0.57 -9.59
CA TRP A 95 11.87 0.91 -8.18
C TRP A 95 10.56 0.58 -7.52
N TYR A 96 10.62 0.29 -6.23
CA TYR A 96 9.42 0.02 -5.45
C TYR A 96 8.96 1.29 -4.73
N GLN A 97 7.65 1.53 -4.73
CA GLN A 97 7.03 2.73 -4.15
C GLN A 97 7.27 2.93 -2.64
N TRP A 98 7.76 1.91 -1.93
CA TRP A 98 8.05 1.94 -0.49
C TRP A 98 9.55 2.08 -0.17
N GLN A 99 10.39 2.25 -1.20
CA GLN A 99 11.83 2.41 -1.04
C GLN A 99 12.18 3.89 -1.06
N ASP A 100 13.12 4.28 -0.19
CA ASP A 100 13.61 5.65 -0.12
C ASP A 100 14.19 6.10 -1.47
N LEU A 101 13.75 7.27 -1.91
CA LEU A 101 14.22 8.03 -3.06
C LEU A 101 14.82 9.33 -2.56
N THR A 102 15.96 9.71 -3.13
CA THR A 102 16.69 10.92 -2.77
C THR A 102 16.85 11.82 -3.99
N LEU A 103 16.51 13.09 -3.82
CA LEU A 103 16.81 14.14 -4.79
C LEU A 103 17.81 15.11 -4.20
N THR A 104 18.85 15.39 -4.97
CA THR A 104 19.77 16.49 -4.71
C THR A 104 19.41 17.63 -5.63
N TYR A 105 19.27 18.82 -5.07
CA TYR A 105 18.92 20.03 -5.80
C TYR A 105 19.79 21.20 -5.38
N GLU A 106 19.95 22.16 -6.27
CA GLU A 106 20.70 23.38 -6.01
C GLU A 106 19.74 24.56 -5.89
N TYR A 107 19.90 25.36 -4.84
CA TYR A 107 19.18 26.61 -4.64
C TYR A 107 20.10 27.68 -4.05
N GLY A 108 20.19 28.83 -4.70
CA GLY A 108 21.04 29.92 -4.22
C GLY A 108 22.54 29.60 -4.19
N GLY A 109 23.00 28.60 -4.94
CA GLY A 109 24.39 28.12 -4.92
C GLY A 109 24.70 27.08 -3.84
N GLU A 110 23.69 26.65 -3.08
CA GLU A 110 23.82 25.59 -2.07
C GLU A 110 23.23 24.27 -2.59
N GLU A 111 23.95 23.17 -2.37
CA GLU A 111 23.47 21.82 -2.63
C GLU A 111 22.64 21.32 -1.44
N LEU A 112 21.39 20.98 -1.71
CA LEU A 112 20.41 20.55 -0.73
C LEU A 112 19.88 19.16 -1.12
N VAL A 113 19.40 18.41 -0.12
CA VAL A 113 18.95 17.03 -0.30
C VAL A 113 17.56 16.85 0.28
N ILE A 114 16.66 16.26 -0.49
CA ILE A 114 15.35 15.79 -0.04
C ILE A 114 15.31 14.27 -0.19
N SER A 115 14.78 13.60 0.83
CA SER A 115 14.50 12.16 0.79
C SER A 115 13.00 11.94 0.96
N GLY A 116 12.44 10.98 0.22
CA GLY A 116 11.04 10.56 0.33
C GLY A 116 10.92 9.04 0.21
N GLY A 117 10.01 8.43 0.95
CA GLY A 117 9.79 6.98 1.04
C GLY A 117 8.55 6.66 1.85
#